data_AF-A0A1L3GQC2-F1
#
_entry.id   AF-A0A1L3GQC2-F1
#
_cell.length_a   1.000
_cell.length_b   1.000
_cell.length_c   1.000
_cell.angle_alpha   90.00
_cell.angle_beta   90.00
_cell.angle_gamma   90.00
#
_symmetry.space_group_name_H-M   'P 1'
#
loop_
_entity.id
_entity.type
_entity.pdbx_description
1 polymer ?
#
loop_
_entity_poly.entity_id
_entity_poly.type
_entity_poly.pdbx_seq_one_letter_code
_entity_poly.pdbx_strand_id
1 'polypeptide(L)'
;MTVACLFWAASALAIPTLQLDISGGVYDDAPDVENVVSTGDNFTLYTLLNLAGDDKPSAVSLGDKFYISMAVTPKLAEGSDGLGSFSFFDGSAIYEIDVTADMDYGTPPLAEAFKDLGPHGIFDTYYYEFEFAFDPALQCAAYNVADNPGGLVEGSDFYYRAFDVDVSGLAEGYEIHFDLYHLDFLKNGKGVVDVAAPFSHDAQSGAIPAPEPSTLLLLGAGLVGLGAYRRRRGKG
;
A
#
# COMPACT_ATOMS: atom_id res chain seq x y z
N MET A 1 -46.81 30.03 5.70
CA MET A 1 -45.37 30.21 5.93
C MET A 1 -44.73 28.83 5.92
N THR A 2 -43.98 28.51 4.87
CA THR A 2 -43.26 27.23 4.76
C THR A 2 -41.80 27.53 5.05
N VAL A 3 -41.28 27.05 6.18
CA VAL A 3 -39.86 27.15 6.51
C VAL A 3 -39.14 25.99 5.83
N ALA A 4 -38.27 26.28 4.88
CA ALA A 4 -37.38 25.29 4.28
C ALA A 4 -36.11 25.21 5.12
N CYS A 5 -35.93 24.11 5.85
CA CYS A 5 -34.68 23.77 6.52
C CYS A 5 -33.68 23.27 5.48
N LEU A 6 -32.70 24.10 5.11
CA LEU A 6 -31.48 23.63 4.44
C LEU A 6 -30.62 22.91 5.49
N PHE A 7 -30.58 21.59 5.43
CA PHE A 7 -29.57 20.80 6.13
C PHE A 7 -28.25 20.96 5.37
N TRP A 8 -27.27 21.61 6.01
CA TRP A 8 -25.89 21.49 5.58
C TRP A 8 -25.39 20.11 6.02
N ALA A 9 -25.20 19.21 5.06
CA ALA A 9 -24.45 17.99 5.30
C ALA A 9 -22.97 18.37 5.26
N ALA A 10 -22.29 18.25 6.40
CA ALA A 10 -20.83 18.21 6.38
C ALA A 10 -20.41 16.91 5.68
N SER A 11 -19.46 17.00 4.75
CA SER A 11 -18.83 15.80 4.18
C SER A 11 -18.13 15.06 5.31
N ALA A 12 -18.69 13.94 5.76
CA ALA A 12 -17.95 12.97 6.55
C ALA A 12 -17.07 12.20 5.57
N LEU A 13 -15.77 12.49 5.57
CA LEU A 13 -14.80 11.66 4.86
C LEU A 13 -14.56 10.43 5.73
N ALA A 14 -14.98 9.26 5.25
CA ALA A 14 -14.70 7.99 5.91
C ALA A 14 -13.23 7.62 5.66
N ILE A 15 -12.33 8.26 6.40
CA ILE A 15 -10.90 7.99 6.29
C ILE A 15 -10.54 6.80 7.19
N PRO A 16 -9.89 5.75 6.66
CA PRO A 16 -9.59 4.54 7.43
C PRO A 16 -8.70 4.81 8.65
N THR A 17 -8.76 3.90 9.61
CA THR A 17 -7.93 3.92 10.82
C THR A 17 -6.45 3.78 10.50
N LEU A 18 -6.12 2.91 9.55
CA LEU A 18 -4.76 2.64 9.09
C LEU A 18 -4.65 2.90 7.60
N GLN A 19 -3.57 3.54 7.20
CA GLN A 19 -3.22 3.78 5.79
C GLN A 19 -1.70 3.76 5.64
N LEU A 20 -1.24 3.38 4.44
CA LEU A 20 0.14 3.52 4.00
C LEU A 20 0.23 4.58 2.90
N ASP A 21 1.32 5.34 2.91
CA ASP A 21 1.60 6.35 1.90
C ASP A 21 3.09 6.35 1.56
N ILE A 22 3.45 6.88 0.40
CA ILE A 22 4.84 7.01 -0.02
C ILE A 22 5.12 8.47 -0.37
N SER A 23 6.21 9.02 0.16
CA SER A 23 6.65 10.37 -0.19
C SER A 23 6.90 10.49 -1.69
N GLY A 24 6.11 11.32 -2.39
CA GLY A 24 6.19 11.45 -3.85
C GLY A 24 5.72 10.22 -4.62
N GLY A 25 4.98 9.32 -3.96
CA GLY A 25 4.31 8.18 -4.59
C GLY A 25 3.13 8.60 -5.46
N VAL A 26 2.63 7.66 -6.25
CA VAL A 26 1.48 7.83 -7.13
C VAL A 26 0.48 6.72 -6.82
N TYR A 27 -0.81 7.06 -6.80
CA TYR A 27 -1.84 6.05 -6.63
C TYR A 27 -2.06 5.29 -7.93
N ASP A 28 -1.93 3.96 -7.90
CA ASP A 28 -2.24 3.08 -9.03
C ASP A 28 -3.70 2.62 -8.92
N ASP A 29 -4.57 3.17 -9.78
CA ASP A 29 -5.99 2.84 -9.84
C ASP A 29 -6.31 1.68 -10.80
N ALA A 30 -5.27 0.92 -11.23
CA ALA A 30 -5.46 -0.27 -12.02
C ALA A 30 -6.35 -1.29 -11.28
N PRO A 31 -7.25 -1.98 -12.02
CA PRO A 31 -8.07 -3.03 -11.43
C PRO A 31 -7.14 -4.09 -10.84
N ASP A 32 -7.37 -4.42 -9.56
CA ASP A 32 -6.62 -5.39 -8.77
C ASP A 32 -5.26 -4.92 -8.19
N VAL A 33 -4.92 -3.62 -8.24
CA VAL A 33 -3.69 -3.06 -7.62
C VAL A 33 -4.01 -2.09 -6.49
N GLU A 34 -4.84 -1.06 -6.75
CA GLU A 34 -5.32 -0.04 -5.81
C GLU A 34 -4.37 0.26 -4.63
N ASN A 35 -3.18 0.82 -4.87
CA ASN A 35 -2.22 1.13 -3.81
C ASN A 35 -1.39 2.38 -4.13
N VAL A 36 -0.68 2.91 -3.13
CA VAL A 36 0.32 3.96 -3.36
C VAL A 36 1.64 3.33 -3.78
N VAL A 37 2.10 3.67 -4.98
CA VAL A 37 3.28 3.09 -5.60
C VAL A 37 4.45 4.06 -5.58
N SER A 38 5.66 3.56 -5.26
CA SER A 38 6.87 4.37 -5.29
C SER A 38 7.24 4.76 -6.73
N THR A 39 7.96 5.87 -6.91
CA THR A 39 8.46 6.30 -8.23
C THR A 39 9.93 5.97 -8.46
N GLY A 40 10.55 5.24 -7.54
CA GLY A 40 11.93 4.80 -7.59
C GLY A 40 12.29 3.84 -6.46
N ASP A 41 13.53 3.37 -6.48
CA ASP A 41 14.02 2.32 -5.58
C ASP A 41 14.25 2.82 -4.14
N ASN A 42 14.49 4.12 -3.98
CA ASN A 42 14.64 4.76 -2.67
C ASN A 42 13.43 5.65 -2.40
N PHE A 43 12.74 5.39 -1.29
CA PHE A 43 11.55 6.16 -0.91
C PHE A 43 11.33 6.16 0.60
N THR A 44 10.53 7.11 1.07
CA THR A 44 10.07 7.12 2.45
C THR A 44 8.64 6.60 2.50
N LEU A 45 8.45 5.47 3.17
CA LEU A 45 7.16 4.88 3.51
C LEU A 45 6.61 5.56 4.76
N TYR A 46 5.37 6.03 4.70
CA TYR A 46 4.63 6.54 5.84
C TYR A 46 3.56 5.55 6.26
N THR A 47 3.51 5.26 7.56
CA THR A 47 2.33 4.65 8.19
C THR A 47 1.51 5.75 8.82
N LEU A 48 0.18 5.67 8.69
CA LEU A 48 -0.75 6.68 9.18
C LEU A 48 -1.76 6.02 10.12
N LEU A 49 -1.99 6.66 11.27
CA LEU A 49 -2.99 6.25 12.25
C LEU A 49 -4.00 7.37 12.47
N ASN A 50 -5.25 7.09 12.09
CA ASN A 50 -6.42 7.89 12.39
C ASN A 50 -7.16 7.31 13.60
N LEU A 51 -6.94 7.88 14.79
CA LEU A 51 -7.64 7.44 16.00
C LEU A 51 -9.15 7.76 16.01
N ALA A 52 -9.62 8.53 15.02
CA ALA A 52 -11.03 8.84 14.78
C ALA A 52 -11.60 8.06 13.57
N GLY A 53 -10.87 7.07 13.04
CA GLY A 53 -11.33 6.25 11.91
C GLY A 53 -12.63 5.49 12.21
N ASP A 54 -13.48 5.36 11.20
CA ASP A 54 -14.81 4.75 11.33
C ASP A 54 -14.76 3.22 11.48
N ASP A 55 -13.72 2.59 10.95
CA ASP A 55 -13.40 1.16 11.06
C ASP A 55 -12.63 0.82 12.35
N LYS A 56 -12.35 1.82 13.20
CA LYS A 56 -11.52 1.66 14.38
C LYS A 56 -12.14 0.71 15.39
N PRO A 57 -11.47 -0.41 15.73
CA PRO A 57 -11.87 -1.23 16.87
C PRO A 57 -11.73 -0.44 18.18
N SER A 58 -12.58 -0.73 19.16
CA SER A 58 -12.60 0.02 20.44
C SER A 58 -11.28 -0.04 21.23
N ALA A 59 -10.33 -0.89 20.86
CA ALA A 59 -9.08 -1.14 21.56
C ALA A 59 -7.88 -0.31 21.04
N VAL A 60 -7.88 0.18 19.79
CA VAL A 60 -6.68 0.78 19.19
C VAL A 60 -6.30 2.12 19.83
N SER A 61 -5.04 2.22 20.25
CA SER A 61 -4.45 3.34 20.95
C SER A 61 -2.99 3.59 20.52
N LEU A 62 -2.44 4.74 20.89
CA LEU A 62 -1.03 5.08 20.60
C LEU A 62 -0.02 4.22 21.36
N GLY A 63 -0.44 3.55 22.44
CA GLY A 63 0.43 2.67 23.21
C GLY A 63 0.58 1.29 22.59
N ASP A 64 -0.19 0.98 21.56
CA ASP A 64 -0.23 -0.35 20.96
C ASP A 64 0.90 -0.55 19.95
N LYS A 65 1.11 -1.82 19.61
CA LYS A 65 2.07 -2.26 18.61
C LYS A 65 1.36 -2.48 17.29
N PHE A 66 1.98 -1.99 16.24
CA PHE A 66 1.55 -2.11 14.86
C PHE A 66 2.60 -2.86 14.08
N TYR A 67 2.19 -3.42 12.95
CA TYR A 67 3.02 -4.28 12.15
C TYR A 67 2.95 -3.84 10.70
N ILE A 68 4.12 -3.76 10.06
CA ILE A 68 4.24 -3.67 8.61
C ILE A 68 4.62 -5.06 8.12
N SER A 69 3.78 -5.65 7.28
CA SER A 69 4.18 -6.81 6.47
C SER A 69 4.84 -6.29 5.19
N MET A 70 6.04 -6.75 4.91
CA MET A 70 6.78 -6.50 3.68
C MET A 70 6.82 -7.79 2.90
N ALA A 71 6.04 -7.91 1.83
CA ALA A 71 5.85 -9.14 1.07
C ALA A 71 6.36 -8.99 -0.36
N VAL A 72 7.09 -10.00 -0.85
CA VAL A 72 7.60 -9.96 -2.23
C VAL A 72 6.49 -10.21 -3.24
N THR A 73 6.40 -9.33 -4.24
CA THR A 73 5.49 -9.43 -5.38
C THR A 73 6.28 -9.41 -6.69
N PRO A 74 5.84 -10.15 -7.74
CA PRO A 74 4.66 -11.02 -7.81
C PRO A 74 4.76 -12.25 -6.90
N LYS A 75 3.61 -12.89 -6.65
CA LYS A 75 3.50 -14.12 -5.84
C LYS A 75 4.53 -15.19 -6.24
N LEU A 76 5.22 -15.73 -5.24
CA LEU A 76 6.28 -16.73 -5.42
C LEU A 76 5.93 -18.12 -4.86
N ALA A 77 6.58 -19.14 -5.43
CA ALA A 77 6.58 -20.48 -4.86
C ALA A 77 7.61 -20.62 -3.73
N GLU A 78 7.31 -21.48 -2.76
CA GLU A 78 8.25 -21.83 -1.69
C GLU A 78 9.54 -22.42 -2.29
N GLY A 79 10.68 -21.95 -1.82
CA GLY A 79 12.01 -22.37 -2.28
C GLY A 79 12.55 -21.59 -3.48
N SER A 80 11.91 -20.48 -3.88
CA SER A 80 12.49 -19.53 -4.84
C SER A 80 13.82 -18.97 -4.32
N ASP A 81 14.80 -18.78 -5.21
CA ASP A 81 16.13 -18.27 -4.87
C ASP A 81 16.54 -17.04 -5.71
N GLY A 82 17.63 -16.38 -5.33
CA GLY A 82 18.21 -15.28 -6.12
C GLY A 82 17.32 -14.03 -6.21
N LEU A 83 16.49 -13.79 -5.20
CA LEU A 83 15.51 -12.70 -5.17
C LEU A 83 16.11 -11.36 -4.72
N GLY A 84 17.34 -11.37 -4.19
CA GLY A 84 18.05 -10.19 -3.74
C GLY A 84 17.71 -9.80 -2.31
N SER A 85 17.99 -8.53 -1.98
CA SER A 85 17.79 -7.97 -0.65
C SER A 85 17.32 -6.52 -0.73
N PHE A 86 16.73 -6.02 0.34
CA PHE A 86 16.37 -4.61 0.47
C PHE A 86 16.77 -4.10 1.85
N SER A 87 16.87 -2.78 2.01
CA SER A 87 17.13 -2.16 3.30
C SER A 87 15.91 -1.36 3.79
N PHE A 88 15.73 -1.38 5.10
CA PHE A 88 14.64 -0.69 5.79
C PHE A 88 15.22 0.07 6.98
N PHE A 89 14.95 1.38 7.09
CA PHE A 89 15.46 2.23 8.16
C PHE A 89 14.32 2.83 8.96
N ASP A 90 14.28 2.55 10.27
CA ASP A 90 13.21 2.99 11.19
C ASP A 90 13.47 4.35 11.87
N GLY A 91 14.49 5.08 11.40
CA GLY A 91 14.98 6.30 12.06
C GLY A 91 16.07 6.05 13.11
N SER A 92 16.29 4.80 13.53
CA SER A 92 17.26 4.41 14.56
C SER A 92 18.27 3.37 14.06
N ALA A 93 17.82 2.36 13.33
CA ALA A 93 18.62 1.24 12.83
C ALA A 93 18.26 0.90 11.39
N ILE A 94 19.26 0.47 10.63
CA ILE A 94 19.10 -0.08 9.28
C ILE A 94 19.00 -1.59 9.41
N TYR A 95 17.96 -2.16 8.81
CA TYR A 95 17.73 -3.59 8.68
C TYR A 95 18.01 -3.97 7.22
N GLU A 96 19.02 -4.80 7.00
CA GLU A 96 19.29 -5.42 5.70
C GLU A 96 18.56 -6.75 5.67
N ILE A 97 17.63 -6.93 4.72
CA ILE A 97 16.73 -8.07 4.66
C ILE A 97 17.00 -8.82 3.36
N ASP A 98 17.62 -10.00 3.45
CA ASP A 98 17.71 -10.94 2.34
C ASP A 98 16.39 -11.68 2.19
N VAL A 99 15.81 -11.62 0.99
CA VAL A 99 14.46 -12.17 0.74
C VAL A 99 14.37 -13.65 1.06
N THR A 100 15.43 -14.41 0.81
CA THR A 100 15.41 -15.87 0.92
C THR A 100 15.94 -16.36 2.27
N ALA A 101 16.75 -15.54 2.95
CA ALA A 101 17.39 -15.90 4.20
C ALA A 101 16.66 -15.36 5.43
N ASP A 102 16.07 -14.16 5.34
CA ASP A 102 15.53 -13.42 6.48
C ASP A 102 13.99 -13.33 6.48
N MET A 103 13.33 -13.64 5.37
CA MET A 103 11.86 -13.64 5.27
C MET A 103 11.26 -15.03 5.50
N ASP A 104 10.03 -15.05 5.99
CA ASP A 104 9.23 -16.26 6.13
C ASP A 104 8.34 -16.50 4.90
N TYR A 105 8.05 -17.76 4.58
CA TYR A 105 7.13 -18.09 3.49
C TYR A 105 5.71 -18.33 4.01
N GLY A 106 4.70 -17.67 3.43
CA GLY A 106 3.30 -17.88 3.77
C GLY A 106 2.42 -16.66 3.58
N THR A 107 1.44 -16.52 4.48
CA THR A 107 0.55 -15.36 4.60
C THR A 107 0.74 -14.77 6.00
N PRO A 108 1.08 -13.48 6.14
CA PRO A 108 1.13 -12.78 7.43
C PRO A 108 -0.25 -12.80 8.13
N PRO A 109 -0.30 -12.65 9.46
CA PRO A 109 0.83 -12.56 10.39
C PRO A 109 1.56 -13.88 10.70
N LEU A 110 2.83 -13.79 11.13
CA LEU A 110 3.64 -14.91 11.60
C LEU A 110 2.97 -15.63 12.78
N ALA A 111 3.09 -16.95 12.75
CA ALA A 111 2.20 -17.88 13.43
C ALA A 111 2.08 -17.71 14.96
N GLU A 112 1.03 -17.04 15.40
CA GLU A 112 0.14 -17.42 16.52
C GLU A 112 -1.23 -16.74 16.40
N ALA A 113 -1.40 -15.90 15.38
CA ALA A 113 -2.62 -15.19 15.10
C ALA A 113 -3.56 -15.94 14.13
N PHE A 114 -4.87 -15.67 14.20
CA PHE A 114 -5.77 -16.07 13.12
C PHE A 114 -5.28 -15.37 11.85
N LYS A 115 -4.89 -16.15 10.83
CA LYS A 115 -4.49 -15.67 9.51
C LYS A 115 -5.68 -14.93 8.89
N ASP A 116 -5.69 -13.61 8.99
CA ASP A 116 -6.81 -12.81 8.48
C ASP A 116 -6.41 -11.41 8.03
N LEU A 117 -5.17 -11.24 7.54
CA LEU A 117 -5.06 -10.44 6.32
C LEU A 117 -5.68 -11.35 5.25
N GLY A 118 -6.83 -10.96 4.72
CA GLY A 118 -7.55 -11.77 3.73
C GLY A 118 -6.62 -12.20 2.59
N PRO A 119 -6.98 -13.21 1.79
CA PRO A 119 -6.18 -13.59 0.62
C PRO A 119 -6.20 -12.47 -0.43
N HIS A 120 -5.41 -11.43 -0.20
CA HIS A 120 -5.00 -10.46 -1.20
C HIS A 120 -3.97 -11.19 -2.07
N GLY A 121 -4.13 -11.08 -3.40
CA GLY A 121 -3.68 -12.08 -4.38
C GLY A 121 -2.19 -12.42 -4.42
N ILE A 122 -1.36 -11.66 -3.70
CA ILE A 122 0.09 -11.85 -3.60
C ILE A 122 0.49 -13.03 -2.70
N PHE A 123 -0.38 -13.49 -1.79
CA PHE A 123 -0.08 -14.56 -0.85
C PHE A 123 -0.48 -15.96 -1.36
N ASP A 124 0.17 -17.05 -0.93
CA ASP A 124 1.40 -17.09 -0.12
C ASP A 124 2.64 -16.62 -0.89
N THR A 125 3.55 -15.90 -0.21
CA THR A 125 4.85 -15.44 -0.75
C THR A 125 5.86 -15.29 0.39
N TYR A 126 7.08 -14.82 0.10
CA TYR A 126 8.07 -14.45 1.12
C TYR A 126 7.71 -13.09 1.73
N TYR A 127 7.66 -13.02 3.06
CA TYR A 127 7.33 -11.80 3.80
C TYR A 127 8.17 -11.63 5.08
N TYR A 128 8.38 -10.38 5.47
CA TYR A 128 9.05 -9.98 6.71
C TYR A 128 8.11 -9.06 7.47
N GLU A 129 8.05 -9.21 8.79
CA GLU A 129 7.18 -8.40 9.64
C GLU A 129 7.99 -7.50 10.54
N PHE A 130 7.69 -6.20 10.46
CA PHE A 130 8.33 -5.20 11.30
C PHE A 130 7.33 -4.65 12.32
N GLU A 131 7.61 -4.90 13.60
CA GLU A 131 6.84 -4.37 14.73
C GLU A 131 7.29 -2.95 15.06
N PHE A 132 6.35 -2.03 15.24
CA PHE A 132 6.63 -0.66 15.65
C PHE A 132 5.50 -0.08 16.53
N ALA A 133 5.72 1.12 17.04
CA ALA A 133 4.69 1.93 17.71
C ALA A 133 4.71 3.36 17.17
N PHE A 134 3.55 4.01 17.12
CA PHE A 134 3.44 5.41 16.69
C PHE A 134 4.07 6.36 17.71
N ASP A 135 4.64 7.46 17.21
CA ASP A 135 5.18 8.52 18.06
C ASP A 135 4.10 9.59 18.28
N PRO A 136 3.67 9.86 19.53
CA PRO A 136 2.69 10.89 19.80
C PRO A 136 3.14 12.30 19.39
N ALA A 137 4.44 12.53 19.18
CA ALA A 137 5.01 13.79 18.72
C ALA A 137 4.97 13.96 17.19
N LEU A 138 4.77 12.89 16.41
CA LEU A 138 4.71 12.94 14.95
C LEU A 138 3.26 12.95 14.50
N GLN A 139 2.80 14.11 14.04
CA GLN A 139 1.41 14.34 13.63
C GLN A 139 1.31 15.02 12.27
N CYS A 140 0.24 14.71 11.54
CA CYS A 140 -0.08 15.32 10.27
C CYS A 140 -1.57 15.66 10.16
N ALA A 141 -1.93 16.46 9.15
CA ALA A 141 -3.34 16.72 8.84
C ALA A 141 -4.01 15.43 8.35
N ALA A 142 -5.33 15.34 8.50
CA ALA A 142 -6.07 14.21 7.94
C ALA A 142 -6.11 14.29 6.40
N TYR A 143 -5.87 13.17 5.74
CA TYR A 143 -6.06 13.00 4.30
C TYR A 143 -6.34 11.54 3.96
N ASN A 144 -6.94 11.32 2.79
CA ASN A 144 -7.12 9.99 2.23
C ASN A 144 -6.00 9.75 1.20
N VAL A 145 -5.23 8.67 1.36
CA VAL A 145 -4.08 8.39 0.47
C VAL A 145 -4.50 8.06 -0.96
N ALA A 146 -5.69 7.50 -1.17
CA ALA A 146 -6.22 7.21 -2.50
C ALA A 146 -6.59 8.50 -3.28
N ASP A 147 -7.03 9.53 -2.57
CA ASP A 147 -7.36 10.82 -3.16
C ASP A 147 -6.14 11.76 -3.29
N ASN A 148 -5.16 11.62 -2.40
CA ASN A 148 -4.02 12.52 -2.27
C ASN A 148 -2.73 11.76 -1.86
N PRO A 149 -2.15 10.93 -2.74
CA PRO A 149 -0.92 10.19 -2.47
C PRO A 149 0.26 11.15 -2.29
N GLY A 150 1.18 10.81 -1.38
CA GLY A 150 2.26 11.70 -0.95
C GLY A 150 1.77 12.96 -0.23
N GLY A 151 0.54 12.91 0.29
CA GLY A 151 -0.23 14.05 0.79
C GLY A 151 0.15 14.55 2.18
N LEU A 152 1.19 13.99 2.80
CA LEU A 152 1.60 14.31 4.16
C LEU A 152 1.96 15.79 4.30
N VAL A 153 1.20 16.48 5.15
CA VAL A 153 1.43 17.88 5.54
C VAL A 153 1.23 18.05 7.04
N GLU A 154 1.87 19.06 7.62
CA GLU A 154 1.76 19.34 9.06
C GLU A 154 0.29 19.51 9.51
N GLY A 155 -0.05 18.92 10.65
CA GLY A 155 -1.37 18.97 11.26
C GLY A 155 -1.44 18.16 12.55
N SER A 156 -2.64 17.91 13.06
CA SER A 156 -2.85 17.28 14.38
C SER A 156 -3.95 16.23 14.41
N ASP A 157 -4.37 15.73 13.24
CA ASP A 157 -5.49 14.80 13.13
C ASP A 157 -5.01 13.35 13.15
N PHE A 158 -3.91 13.06 12.47
CA PHE A 158 -3.30 11.74 12.38
C PHE A 158 -1.95 11.70 13.08
N TYR A 159 -1.53 10.47 13.40
CA TYR A 159 -0.17 10.16 13.81
C TYR A 159 0.54 9.41 12.69
N TYR A 160 1.85 9.60 12.58
CA TYR A 160 2.61 8.90 11.54
C TYR A 160 3.95 8.36 12.03
N ARG A 161 4.48 7.38 11.29
CA ARG A 161 5.89 6.99 11.32
C ARG A 161 6.42 6.95 9.90
N ALA A 162 7.70 7.31 9.76
CA ALA A 162 8.42 7.35 8.51
C ALA A 162 9.51 6.29 8.51
N PHE A 163 9.63 5.57 7.40
CA PHE A 163 10.63 4.55 7.19
C PHE A 163 11.31 4.79 5.86
N ASP A 164 12.64 4.87 5.84
CA ASP A 164 13.37 4.96 4.58
C ASP A 164 13.61 3.55 4.06
N VAL A 165 13.21 3.31 2.81
CA VAL A 165 13.29 2.02 2.15
C VAL A 165 14.19 2.13 0.92
N ASP A 166 15.06 1.13 0.73
CA ASP A 166 15.87 0.96 -0.47
C ASP A 166 15.69 -0.45 -1.03
N VAL A 167 15.00 -0.55 -2.17
CA VAL A 167 14.76 -1.80 -2.89
C VAL A 167 15.71 -2.04 -4.06
N SER A 168 16.76 -1.22 -4.23
CA SER A 168 17.69 -1.32 -5.36
C SER A 168 18.52 -2.62 -5.39
N GLY A 169 18.55 -3.35 -4.27
CA GLY A 169 19.18 -4.66 -4.15
C GLY A 169 18.29 -5.85 -4.56
N LEU A 170 17.02 -5.61 -4.89
CA LEU A 170 16.11 -6.66 -5.36
C LEU A 170 16.45 -7.10 -6.79
N ALA A 171 16.16 -8.36 -7.08
CA ALA A 171 16.26 -8.86 -8.44
C ALA A 171 15.23 -8.18 -9.36
N GLU A 172 15.60 -7.97 -10.62
CA GLU A 172 14.74 -7.34 -11.62
C GLU A 172 13.40 -8.08 -11.77
N GLY A 173 12.30 -7.33 -11.74
CA GLY A 173 10.94 -7.86 -11.84
C GLY A 173 10.30 -8.25 -10.51
N TYR A 174 10.97 -7.97 -9.38
CA TYR A 174 10.42 -8.12 -8.04
C TYR A 174 10.32 -6.79 -7.31
N GLU A 175 9.29 -6.69 -6.49
CA GLU A 175 8.92 -5.53 -5.71
C GLU A 175 8.49 -5.98 -4.30
N ILE A 176 8.38 -5.05 -3.37
CA ILE A 176 7.82 -5.24 -2.03
C ILE A 176 6.46 -4.58 -1.97
N HIS A 177 5.44 -5.37 -1.66
CA HIS A 177 4.13 -4.90 -1.21
C HIS A 177 4.13 -4.72 0.30
N PHE A 178 3.53 -3.65 0.78
CA PHE A 178 3.47 -3.28 2.18
C PHE A 178 2.01 -3.32 2.64
N ASP A 179 1.73 -4.12 3.67
CA ASP A 179 0.46 -4.10 4.39
C ASP A 179 0.69 -3.55 5.80
N LEU A 180 -0.26 -2.74 6.30
CA LEU A 180 -0.21 -2.20 7.66
C LEU A 180 -1.36 -2.75 8.49
N TYR A 181 -1.06 -3.27 9.67
CA TYR A 181 -2.09 -3.83 10.54
C TYR A 181 -1.75 -3.74 12.03
N HIS A 182 -2.76 -3.98 12.85
CA HIS A 182 -2.70 -4.09 14.30
C HIS A 182 -3.24 -5.45 14.73
N LEU A 183 -2.58 -6.06 15.72
CA LEU A 183 -3.03 -7.31 16.34
C LEU A 183 -3.70 -7.03 17.69
N ASP A 184 -4.89 -7.58 17.89
CA ASP A 184 -5.41 -7.82 19.24
C ASP A 184 -5.06 -9.25 19.67
N PHE A 185 -4.88 -9.48 20.97
CA PHE A 185 -4.55 -10.79 21.51
C PHE A 185 -5.72 -11.38 22.27
N LEU A 186 -6.21 -12.52 21.78
CA LEU A 186 -7.21 -13.32 22.47
C LEU A 186 -6.68 -13.79 23.83
N LYS A 187 -7.60 -14.13 24.73
CA LYS A 187 -7.26 -14.61 26.10
C LYS A 187 -6.33 -15.82 26.15
N ASN A 188 -6.22 -16.57 25.05
CA ASN A 188 -5.31 -17.72 24.92
C ASN A 188 -3.92 -17.35 24.39
N GLY A 189 -3.61 -16.05 24.25
CA GLY A 189 -2.33 -15.54 23.74
C GLY A 189 -2.24 -15.45 22.22
N LYS A 190 -3.27 -15.90 21.49
CA LYS A 190 -3.27 -15.84 20.03
C LYS A 190 -3.62 -14.46 19.52
N GLY A 191 -2.79 -13.90 18.64
CA GLY A 191 -3.12 -12.66 17.95
C GLY A 191 -4.33 -12.82 17.02
N VAL A 192 -4.96 -11.72 16.64
CA VAL A 192 -5.95 -11.63 15.57
C VAL A 192 -5.75 -10.27 14.96
N VAL A 193 -5.76 -10.18 13.64
CA VAL A 193 -5.79 -8.88 12.98
C VAL A 193 -7.09 -8.19 13.37
N ASP A 194 -6.97 -7.14 14.18
CA ASP A 194 -8.10 -6.39 14.72
C ASP A 194 -8.48 -5.24 13.78
N VAL A 195 -7.46 -4.61 13.18
CA VAL A 195 -7.62 -3.66 12.09
C VAL A 195 -6.43 -3.75 11.15
N ALA A 196 -6.70 -3.58 9.85
CA ALA A 196 -5.71 -3.47 8.80
C ALA A 196 -6.04 -2.27 7.91
N ALA A 197 -5.03 -1.72 7.24
CA ALA A 197 -5.26 -0.79 6.15
C ALA A 197 -6.16 -1.49 5.10
N PRO A 198 -7.18 -0.80 4.56
CA PRO A 198 -7.91 -1.34 3.43
C PRO A 198 -6.98 -1.50 2.22
N PHE A 199 -7.28 -2.48 1.36
CA PHE A 199 -6.51 -2.74 0.13
C PHE A 199 -6.16 -1.46 -0.65
N SER A 200 -7.15 -0.57 -0.83
CA SER A 200 -7.01 0.74 -1.48
C SER A 200 -6.12 1.76 -0.76
N HIS A 201 -5.48 1.38 0.33
CA HIS A 201 -4.66 2.23 1.20
C HIS A 201 -3.37 1.52 1.60
N ASP A 202 -3.00 0.46 0.90
CA ASP A 202 -1.69 -0.18 1.00
C ASP A 202 -0.63 0.58 0.19
N ALA A 203 0.62 0.12 0.25
CA ALA A 203 1.71 0.69 -0.52
C ALA A 203 2.56 -0.38 -1.20
N GLN A 204 3.23 -0.04 -2.29
CA GLN A 204 4.10 -0.95 -3.04
C GLN A 204 5.34 -0.22 -3.57
N SER A 205 6.48 -0.90 -3.57
CA SER A 205 7.68 -0.41 -4.22
C SER A 205 7.63 -0.63 -5.73
N GLY A 206 8.44 0.11 -6.48
CA GLY A 206 8.65 -0.13 -7.91
C GLY A 206 7.83 0.84 -8.75
N ALA A 207 8.36 1.25 -9.89
CA ALA A 207 7.69 2.22 -10.74
C ALA A 207 6.58 1.53 -11.53
N ILE A 208 5.34 2.03 -11.44
CA ILE A 208 4.23 1.61 -12.31
C ILE A 208 4.78 1.44 -13.73
N PRO A 209 4.79 0.21 -14.30
CA PRO A 209 5.04 0.05 -15.72
C PRO A 209 3.90 0.79 -16.40
N ALA A 210 4.16 2.03 -16.86
CA ALA A 210 3.17 2.84 -17.53
C ALA A 210 2.46 1.94 -18.55
N PRO A 211 1.13 1.75 -18.45
CA PRO A 211 0.43 0.88 -19.38
C PRO A 211 0.83 1.30 -20.78
N GLU A 212 1.47 0.42 -21.56
CA GLU A 212 1.83 0.75 -22.93
C GLU A 212 0.55 1.31 -23.57
N PRO A 213 0.52 2.59 -23.97
CA PRO A 213 -0.73 3.23 -24.25
C PRO A 213 -1.42 2.44 -25.36
N SER A 214 -2.53 1.78 -25.04
CA SER A 214 -3.39 1.14 -26.04
C SER A 214 -3.85 2.16 -27.10
N THR A 215 -3.69 3.47 -26.81
CA THR A 215 -3.78 4.58 -27.77
C THR A 215 -2.77 4.49 -28.91
N LEU A 216 -1.54 3.97 -28.75
CA LEU A 216 -0.61 3.73 -29.86
C LEU A 216 -1.11 2.61 -30.78
N LEU A 217 -1.65 1.54 -30.18
CA LEU A 217 -2.30 0.47 -30.93
C LEU A 217 -3.54 0.99 -31.67
N LEU A 218 -4.38 1.78 -31.00
CA LEU A 218 -5.61 2.35 -31.55
C LEU A 218 -5.31 3.42 -32.63
N LEU A 219 -4.29 4.25 -32.43
CA LEU A 219 -3.79 5.21 -33.41
C LEU A 219 -3.22 4.49 -34.63
N GLY A 220 -2.41 3.44 -34.41
CA GLY A 220 -1.90 2.58 -35.47
C GLY A 220 -3.03 1.91 -36.27
N ALA A 221 -3.99 1.29 -35.59
CA ALA A 221 -5.15 0.66 -36.21
C ALA A 221 -6.03 1.69 -36.96
N GLY A 222 -6.23 2.89 -36.39
CA GLY A 222 -6.96 3.99 -37.01
C GLY A 222 -6.31 4.49 -38.30
N LEU A 223 -4.99 4.68 -38.31
CA LEU A 223 -4.23 5.11 -39.50
C LEU A 223 -4.24 4.05 -40.61
N VAL A 224 -4.10 2.76 -40.24
CA VAL A 224 -4.22 1.65 -41.20
C VAL A 224 -5.64 1.57 -41.79
N GLY A 225 -6.67 1.73 -40.96
CA GLY A 225 -8.07 1.77 -41.40
C GLY A 225 -8.35 2.93 -42.38
N LEU A 226 -7.88 4.13 -42.07
CA LEU A 226 -7.97 5.32 -42.93
C LEU A 226 -7.24 5.13 -44.27
N GLY A 227 -6.03 4.55 -44.24
CA GLY A 227 -5.26 4.23 -45.43
C GLY A 227 -5.95 3.20 -46.34
N ALA A 228 -6.50 2.14 -45.75
CA ALA A 228 -7.25 1.11 -46.47
C ALA A 228 -8.55 1.67 -47.09
N TYR A 229 -9.26 2.54 -46.37
CA TYR A 229 -10.46 3.21 -46.87
C TYR A 229 -10.16 4.12 -48.07
N ARG A 230 -9.10 4.95 -47.99
CA ARG A 230 -8.68 5.84 -49.09
C ARG A 230 -8.30 5.05 -50.35
N ARG A 231 -7.63 3.90 -50.21
CA ARG A 231 -7.25 3.04 -51.34
C ARG A 231 -8.46 2.42 -52.05
N ARG A 232 -9.57 2.16 -51.35
CA ARG A 232 -10.81 1.65 -51.95
C ARG A 232 -11.57 2.72 -52.73
N ARG A 233 -11.52 3.99 -52.30
CA ARG A 233 -12.18 5.10 -53.01
C ARG A 233 -11.43 5.61 -54.25
N GLY A 234 -10.12 5.41 -54.35
CA GLY A 234 -9.33 5.82 -55.53
C GLY A 234 -9.39 4.88 -56.74
N LYS A 235 -10.23 3.83 -56.70
CA LYS A 235 -10.40 2.84 -57.79
C LYS A 235 -11.82 2.85 -58.40
N GLY A 236 -12.59 3.90 -58.16
CA GLY A 236 -13.91 4.14 -58.77
C GLY A 236 -13.87 5.24 -59.81
#